data_AF-A0A0N8R1E0-F1
#
_entry.id   AF-A0A0N8R1E0-F1
#
_cell.length_a   1.000
_cell.length_b   1.000
_cell.length_c   1.000
_cell.angle_alpha   90.00
_cell.angle_beta   90.00
_cell.angle_gamma   90.00
#
_symmetry.space_group_name_H-M   'P 1'
#
loop_
_entity.id
_entity.type
_entity.pdbx_description
1 polymer ?
#
loop_
_entity_poly.entity_id
_entity_poly.type
_entity_poly.pdbx_seq_one_letter_code
_entity_poly.pdbx_strand_id
1 'polypeptide(L)'
;MNMKVLNTLTVCMLAVALTGFSLDSPGQSASVKPKEEVVRSIEFREKTEEGGNTCTVKIENSDITVNLNDEEYSCENDEMRYFRLNDVRSATLITLESKDCDDSGGWVFVLKTYVDPVTTGLIAIDDLDDKSEGAIVVPGVLMQEKRNDDENTTGKLSCVRINISD
;
A
#
# COMPACT_ATOMS: atom_id res chain seq x y z
N MET A 1 -1.08 -58.21 -41.13
CA MET A 1 -0.89 -59.67 -41.03
C MET A 1 -1.34 -60.13 -39.65
N ASN A 2 -2.24 -61.12 -39.64
CA ASN A 2 -2.52 -62.10 -38.59
C ASN A 2 -1.27 -62.48 -37.77
N MET A 3 -1.28 -62.98 -36.54
CA MET A 3 -2.25 -63.29 -35.50
C MET A 3 -1.44 -64.10 -34.45
N LYS A 4 -1.75 -63.98 -33.16
CA LYS A 4 -1.50 -64.93 -32.04
C LYS A 4 -0.08 -65.46 -31.81
N VAL A 5 0.43 -65.33 -30.57
CA VAL A 5 0.77 -66.51 -29.73
C VAL A 5 0.54 -66.15 -28.25
N LEU A 6 -0.30 -66.95 -27.61
CA LEU A 6 -0.51 -67.03 -26.16
C LEU A 6 0.50 -68.06 -25.61
N ASN A 7 1.16 -67.80 -24.47
CA ASN A 7 1.85 -68.86 -23.73
C ASN A 7 1.67 -68.73 -22.21
N THR A 8 0.63 -69.42 -21.74
CA THR A 8 0.49 -70.33 -20.59
C THR A 8 1.35 -70.23 -19.31
N LEU A 9 0.68 -70.53 -18.18
CA LEU A 9 1.12 -70.99 -16.83
C LEU A 9 1.25 -69.87 -15.76
N THR A 10 0.78 -69.95 -14.51
CA THR A 10 -0.04 -70.88 -13.71
C THR A 10 -0.51 -70.15 -12.45
N VAL A 11 -1.76 -70.40 -12.06
CA VAL A 11 -2.41 -70.41 -10.72
C VAL A 11 -1.59 -69.96 -9.49
N CYS A 12 -2.17 -69.02 -8.72
CA CYS A 12 -2.44 -69.22 -7.29
C CYS A 12 -3.45 -68.19 -6.78
N MET A 13 -4.69 -68.66 -6.53
CA MET A 13 -5.61 -67.96 -5.63
C MET A 13 -5.01 -67.96 -4.23
N LEU A 14 -4.83 -66.77 -3.66
CA LEU A 14 -4.85 -66.58 -2.22
C LEU A 14 -5.80 -65.41 -1.95
N ALA A 15 -7.04 -65.76 -1.64
CA ALA A 15 -7.99 -64.86 -1.02
C ALA A 15 -7.54 -64.65 0.44
N VAL A 16 -6.99 -63.48 0.73
CA VAL A 16 -6.90 -62.98 2.11
C VAL A 16 -7.91 -61.85 2.21
N ALA A 17 -9.10 -62.20 2.70
CA ALA A 17 -10.06 -61.22 3.17
C ALA A 17 -9.50 -60.57 4.43
N LEU A 18 -8.99 -59.34 4.29
CA LEU A 18 -8.76 -58.45 5.42
C LEU A 18 -9.82 -57.35 5.35
N THR A 19 -10.68 -57.43 6.35
CA THR A 19 -11.63 -56.44 6.84
C THR A 19 -11.18 -55.01 6.55
N GLY A 20 -12.10 -54.24 5.96
CA GLY A 20 -11.92 -52.83 5.66
C GLY A 20 -11.53 -52.04 6.92
N PHE A 21 -10.32 -51.48 6.87
CA PHE A 21 -10.06 -50.19 7.45
C PHE A 21 -10.00 -49.23 6.28
N SER A 22 -11.07 -48.46 6.08
CA SER A 22 -10.91 -47.19 5.39
C SER A 22 -9.92 -46.38 6.23
N LEU A 23 -8.66 -46.34 5.79
CA LEU A 23 -7.76 -45.29 6.20
C LEU A 23 -8.38 -44.00 5.67
N ASP A 24 -9.15 -43.32 6.52
CA ASP A 24 -9.38 -41.90 6.39
C ASP A 24 -8.00 -41.27 6.26
N SER A 25 -7.70 -40.82 5.05
CA SER A 25 -6.52 -40.03 4.75
C SER A 25 -6.56 -38.83 5.71
N PRO A 26 -5.57 -38.64 6.59
CA PRO A 26 -5.53 -37.44 7.41
C PRO A 26 -5.50 -36.26 6.47
N GLY A 27 -6.42 -35.33 6.73
CA GLY A 27 -6.84 -34.27 5.85
C GLY A 27 -5.72 -33.73 4.97
N GLN A 28 -6.03 -33.67 3.67
CA GLN A 28 -5.38 -32.78 2.72
C GLN A 28 -5.32 -31.40 3.40
N SER A 29 -4.16 -31.11 3.99
CA SER A 29 -3.87 -29.83 4.61
C SER A 29 -4.17 -28.81 3.54
N ALA A 30 -5.26 -28.07 3.72
CA ALA A 30 -5.60 -26.98 2.83
C ALA A 30 -4.35 -26.11 2.79
N SER A 31 -3.70 -26.06 1.63
CA SER A 31 -2.56 -25.19 1.41
C SER A 31 -3.04 -23.80 1.79
N VAL A 32 -2.63 -23.33 2.97
CA VAL A 32 -2.87 -21.97 3.42
C VAL A 32 -2.17 -21.13 2.37
N LYS A 33 -2.96 -20.57 1.44
CA LYS A 33 -2.44 -19.56 0.52
C LYS A 33 -1.72 -18.53 1.38
N PRO A 34 -0.46 -18.18 1.07
CA PRO A 34 0.21 -17.09 1.75
C PRO A 34 -0.76 -15.92 1.79
N LYS A 35 -1.04 -15.40 2.99
CA LYS A 35 -1.85 -14.19 3.15
C LYS A 35 -1.12 -13.13 2.32
N GLU A 36 -1.72 -12.71 1.23
CA GLU A 36 -1.15 -11.69 0.36
C GLU A 36 -0.86 -10.47 1.23
N GLU A 37 0.42 -10.09 1.27
CA GLU A 37 0.88 -9.00 2.10
C GLU A 37 0.28 -7.71 1.54
N VAL A 38 -0.55 -7.04 2.32
CA VAL A 38 -1.17 -5.80 1.89
C VAL A 38 -0.14 -4.69 1.99
N VAL A 39 0.37 -4.26 0.83
CA VAL A 39 1.36 -3.18 0.74
C VAL A 39 0.64 -1.84 0.86
N ARG A 40 0.94 -1.11 1.92
CA ARG A 40 0.42 0.23 2.16
C ARG A 40 1.40 1.27 1.67
N SER A 41 0.91 2.29 0.98
CA SER A 41 1.81 3.31 0.46
C SER A 41 1.14 4.65 0.19
N ILE A 42 1.98 5.67 0.09
CA ILE A 42 1.65 6.95 -0.52
C ILE A 42 2.47 7.05 -1.79
N GLU A 43 1.81 7.28 -2.92
CA GLU A 43 2.47 7.57 -4.17
C GLU A 43 2.40 9.06 -4.44
N PHE A 44 3.54 9.65 -4.81
CA PHE A 44 3.66 11.04 -5.22
C PHE A 44 3.97 11.12 -6.71
N ARG A 45 3.46 12.18 -7.36
CA ARG A 45 3.67 12.43 -8.79
C ARG A 45 3.93 13.90 -9.09
N GLU A 46 4.76 14.15 -10.08
CA GLU A 46 4.89 15.46 -10.71
C GLU A 46 3.61 15.84 -11.50
N LYS A 47 3.00 14.88 -12.19
CA LYS A 47 1.88 15.09 -13.16
C LYS A 47 0.72 14.12 -12.96
N THR A 48 -0.46 14.49 -13.46
CA THR A 48 -1.68 13.65 -13.40
C THR A 48 -1.75 12.55 -14.46
N GLU A 49 -1.13 12.79 -15.63
CA GLU A 49 -1.15 11.89 -16.78
C GLU A 49 0.12 11.02 -16.86
N GLU A 50 0.27 10.25 -17.95
CA GLU A 50 1.51 9.53 -18.21
C GLU A 50 2.67 10.49 -18.51
N GLY A 51 3.83 10.21 -17.91
CA GLY A 51 5.02 11.05 -17.97
C GLY A 51 5.25 11.89 -16.71
N GLY A 52 6.51 12.29 -16.51
CA GLY A 52 6.96 12.94 -15.28
C GLY A 52 7.41 11.96 -14.19
N ASN A 53 8.04 12.50 -13.15
CA ASN A 53 8.60 11.68 -12.08
C ASN A 53 7.52 11.21 -11.10
N THR A 54 7.74 10.02 -10.55
CA THR A 54 6.88 9.42 -9.52
C THR A 54 7.75 8.75 -8.48
N CYS A 55 7.35 8.84 -7.23
CA CYS A 55 7.98 8.07 -6.15
C CYS A 55 6.90 7.44 -5.27
N THR A 56 7.27 6.44 -4.48
CA THR A 56 6.36 5.74 -3.60
C THR A 56 7.00 5.51 -2.25
N VAL A 57 6.34 6.02 -1.21
CA VAL A 57 6.71 5.80 0.19
C VAL A 57 5.85 4.66 0.72
N LYS A 58 6.48 3.55 1.10
CA LYS A 58 5.78 2.46 1.79
C LYS A 58 5.50 2.85 3.23
N ILE A 59 4.30 2.55 3.70
CA ILE A 59 3.93 2.78 5.10
C ILE A 59 4.20 1.49 5.87
N GLU A 60 5.31 1.51 6.61
CA GLU A 60 5.68 0.47 7.57
C GLU A 60 4.80 0.57 8.84
N ASN A 61 4.94 -0.36 9.78
CA ASN A 61 4.17 -0.33 11.04
C ASN A 61 4.74 0.67 12.09
N SER A 62 5.41 1.72 11.64
CA SER A 62 6.04 2.74 12.48
C SER A 62 5.99 4.10 11.81
N ASP A 63 6.25 5.14 12.59
CA ASP A 63 6.35 6.50 12.06
C ASP A 63 7.52 6.62 11.06
N ILE A 64 7.30 7.41 10.00
CA ILE A 64 8.25 7.63 8.91
C ILE A 64 8.38 9.13 8.68
N THR A 65 9.62 9.60 8.51
CA THR A 65 9.91 10.95 8.00
C THR A 65 10.65 10.79 6.68
N VAL A 66 10.15 11.46 5.64
CA VAL A 66 10.72 11.47 4.29
C VAL A 66 11.15 12.90 4.00
N ASN A 67 12.46 13.12 3.97
CA ASN A 67 13.06 14.36 3.49
C ASN A 67 13.31 14.22 1.98
N LEU A 68 12.67 15.06 1.17
CA LEU A 68 12.74 14.96 -0.30
C LEU A 68 14.06 15.51 -0.85
N ASN A 69 14.90 16.13 -0.03
CA ASN A 69 16.29 16.43 -0.41
C ASN A 69 17.20 15.21 -0.30
N ASP A 70 16.74 14.14 0.37
CA ASP A 70 17.50 12.91 0.50
C ASP A 70 17.13 11.93 -0.64
N GLU A 71 18.12 11.25 -1.20
CA GLU A 71 17.92 10.33 -2.33
C GLU A 71 17.21 9.00 -1.93
N GLU A 72 16.93 8.79 -0.64
CA GLU A 72 16.45 7.51 -0.07
C GLU A 72 15.15 7.01 -0.72
N TYR A 73 14.21 7.92 -1.00
CA TYR A 73 12.87 7.57 -1.50
C TYR A 73 12.66 7.90 -2.98
N SER A 74 13.71 8.36 -3.68
CA SER A 74 13.64 8.80 -5.09
C SER A 74 12.58 9.89 -5.35
N CYS A 75 12.14 10.59 -4.30
CA CYS A 75 11.25 11.74 -4.40
C CYS A 75 12.12 12.98 -4.52
N GLU A 76 12.04 13.72 -5.63
CA GLU A 76 12.80 14.96 -5.80
C GLU A 76 12.11 16.12 -5.08
N ASN A 77 12.90 16.92 -4.37
CA ASN A 77 12.44 18.13 -3.68
C ASN A 77 11.78 19.13 -4.66
N ASP A 78 10.73 19.84 -4.22
CA ASP A 78 9.99 20.86 -4.99
C ASP A 78 9.34 20.36 -6.30
N GLU A 79 9.41 19.06 -6.59
CA GLU A 79 8.93 18.49 -7.84
C GLU A 79 7.49 17.98 -7.71
N MET A 80 7.20 17.18 -6.67
CA MET A 80 5.93 16.45 -6.54
C MET A 80 4.74 17.39 -6.30
N ARG A 81 3.66 17.19 -7.05
CA ARG A 81 2.45 18.05 -7.03
C ARG A 81 1.17 17.32 -6.65
N TYR A 82 1.17 16.01 -6.78
CA TYR A 82 0.02 15.16 -6.52
C TYR A 82 0.42 14.01 -5.61
N PHE A 83 -0.54 13.50 -4.86
CA PHE A 83 -0.38 12.26 -4.12
C PHE A 83 -1.63 11.39 -4.18
N ARG A 84 -1.48 10.09 -3.95
CA ARG A 84 -2.59 9.17 -3.71
C ARG A 84 -2.24 8.19 -2.59
N LEU A 85 -3.26 7.81 -1.84
CA LEU A 85 -3.16 6.80 -0.78
C LEU A 85 -3.53 5.43 -1.35
N ASN A 86 -2.77 4.40 -0.98
CA ASN A 86 -3.05 3.00 -1.32
C ASN A 86 -3.13 2.16 -0.04
N ASP A 87 -4.31 1.63 0.26
CA ASP A 87 -4.61 0.80 1.43
C ASP A 87 -4.15 1.38 2.79
N VAL A 88 -4.20 2.71 2.93
CA VAL A 88 -3.74 3.36 4.16
C VAL A 88 -4.74 3.11 5.29
N ARG A 89 -4.26 2.82 6.50
CA ARG A 89 -5.11 2.54 7.68
C ARG A 89 -5.88 3.80 8.08
N SER A 90 -6.96 3.65 8.85
CA SER A 90 -7.54 4.80 9.58
C SER A 90 -6.56 5.31 10.63
N ALA A 91 -6.76 6.54 11.09
CA ALA A 91 -5.95 7.20 12.12
C ALA A 91 -4.46 7.36 11.76
N THR A 92 -4.13 7.29 10.48
CA THR A 92 -2.82 7.72 9.96
C THR A 92 -2.84 9.23 9.77
N LEU A 93 -1.87 9.91 10.37
CA LEU A 93 -1.58 11.32 10.14
C LEU A 93 -0.52 11.43 9.05
N ILE A 94 -0.80 12.21 8.02
CA ILE A 94 0.10 12.48 6.90
C ILE A 94 0.34 13.98 6.89
N THR A 95 1.55 14.39 7.23
CA THR A 95 1.95 15.80 7.23
C THR A 95 2.75 16.09 5.97
N LEU A 96 2.34 17.10 5.21
CA LEU A 96 3.04 17.61 4.05
C LEU A 96 3.58 18.99 4.41
N GLU A 97 4.87 19.25 4.16
CA GLU A 97 5.53 20.49 4.56
C GLU A 97 6.32 21.10 3.40
N SER A 98 6.36 22.45 3.39
CA SER A 98 7.04 23.22 2.35
C SER A 98 8.54 23.40 2.54
N LYS A 99 9.03 23.05 3.72
CA LYS A 99 10.43 23.16 4.13
C LYS A 99 10.98 21.78 4.40
N ASP A 100 12.30 21.72 4.45
CA ASP A 100 13.04 20.53 4.84
C ASP A 100 12.61 20.08 6.24
N CYS A 101 12.75 18.79 6.53
CA CYS A 101 12.22 18.20 7.76
C CYS A 101 12.84 18.78 9.05
N ASP A 102 13.96 19.48 8.98
CA ASP A 102 14.62 20.10 10.14
C ASP A 102 14.46 21.64 10.18
N ASP A 103 13.78 22.20 9.18
CA ASP A 103 13.53 23.63 9.05
C ASP A 103 12.15 24.02 9.59
N SER A 104 11.96 25.31 9.85
CA SER A 104 10.71 25.86 10.39
C SER A 104 10.09 26.90 9.47
N GLY A 105 8.77 27.07 9.60
CA GLY A 105 7.97 28.01 8.79
C GLY A 105 7.44 27.38 7.51
N GLY A 106 6.80 28.21 6.68
CA GLY A 106 6.20 27.76 5.44
C GLY A 106 4.84 27.09 5.63
N TRP A 107 4.31 26.46 4.58
CA TRP A 107 3.01 25.80 4.67
C TRP A 107 3.13 24.38 5.21
N VAL A 108 2.12 23.97 5.98
CA VAL A 108 1.96 22.64 6.55
C VAL A 108 0.51 22.20 6.39
N PHE A 109 0.32 21.02 5.80
CA PHE A 109 -0.98 20.35 5.73
C PHE A 109 -0.92 19.04 6.50
N VAL A 110 -1.73 18.91 7.55
CA VAL A 110 -1.88 17.66 8.28
C VAL A 110 -3.17 17.01 7.86
N LEU A 111 -3.07 15.86 7.20
CA LEU A 111 -4.19 15.04 6.76
C LEU A 111 -4.39 13.89 7.73
N LYS A 112 -5.65 13.51 7.99
CA LYS A 112 -5.98 12.35 8.80
C LYS A 112 -6.91 11.41 8.05
N THR A 113 -6.54 10.15 7.98
CA THR A 113 -7.42 9.09 7.48
C THR A 113 -8.44 8.71 8.55
N TYR A 114 -9.70 8.47 8.17
CA TYR A 114 -10.77 8.08 9.09
C TYR A 114 -11.54 6.82 8.67
N VAL A 115 -11.14 6.20 7.55
CA VAL A 115 -11.66 4.91 7.06
C VAL A 115 -10.50 3.92 6.99
N ASP A 116 -10.76 2.65 7.34
CA ASP A 116 -9.77 1.56 7.30
C ASP A 116 -10.24 0.43 6.36
N PRO A 117 -9.52 0.15 5.26
CA PRO A 117 -8.45 0.95 4.64
C PRO A 117 -8.99 2.07 3.74
N VAL A 118 -8.15 3.03 3.38
CA VAL A 118 -8.44 4.09 2.40
C VAL A 118 -7.51 4.02 1.18
N THR A 119 -8.11 4.01 0.00
CA THR A 119 -7.44 4.21 -1.29
C THR A 119 -8.11 5.38 -2.01
N THR A 120 -7.32 6.30 -2.53
CA THR A 120 -7.82 7.54 -3.14
C THR A 120 -7.51 7.64 -4.62
N GLY A 121 -8.20 8.55 -5.32
CA GLY A 121 -7.67 9.11 -6.56
C GLY A 121 -6.44 9.98 -6.31
N LEU A 122 -5.89 10.57 -7.37
CA LEU A 122 -4.85 11.60 -7.23
C LEU A 122 -5.46 12.87 -6.61
N ILE A 123 -4.79 13.40 -5.61
CA ILE A 123 -5.12 14.63 -4.91
C ILE A 123 -4.02 15.63 -5.25
N ALA A 124 -4.39 16.81 -5.75
CA ALA A 124 -3.43 17.90 -5.94
C ALA A 124 -3.10 18.52 -4.58
N ILE A 125 -1.82 18.79 -4.33
CA ILE A 125 -1.38 19.44 -3.09
C ILE A 125 -1.94 20.87 -3.02
N ASP A 126 -2.02 21.56 -4.16
CA ASP A 126 -2.56 22.92 -4.22
C ASP A 126 -4.05 23.00 -3.87
N ASP A 127 -4.84 21.95 -4.16
CA ASP A 127 -6.25 21.88 -3.79
C ASP A 127 -6.45 21.81 -2.26
N LEU A 128 -5.39 21.55 -1.49
CA LEU A 128 -5.43 21.55 -0.02
C LEU A 128 -5.48 22.96 0.55
N ASP A 129 -5.01 23.97 -0.19
CA ASP A 129 -5.04 25.35 0.29
C ASP A 129 -6.47 25.87 0.45
N ASP A 130 -7.41 25.41 -0.38
CA ASP A 130 -8.83 25.78 -0.25
C ASP A 130 -9.56 25.01 0.87
N LYS A 131 -8.89 24.10 1.59
CA LYS A 131 -9.51 23.28 2.65
C LYS A 131 -9.28 23.90 4.01
N SER A 132 -10.38 24.12 4.74
CA SER A 132 -10.34 24.47 6.16
C SER A 132 -10.03 23.24 7.01
N GLU A 133 -9.52 23.46 8.21
CA GLU A 133 -9.44 22.42 9.24
C GLU A 133 -10.82 21.77 9.48
N GLY A 134 -10.83 20.47 9.69
CA GLY A 134 -12.03 19.64 9.80
C GLY A 134 -12.73 19.32 8.47
N ALA A 135 -12.35 19.94 7.36
CA ALA A 135 -12.98 19.66 6.07
C ALA A 135 -12.60 18.27 5.55
N ILE A 136 -13.57 17.63 4.89
CA ILE A 136 -13.30 16.41 4.11
C ILE A 136 -12.52 16.82 2.86
N VAL A 137 -11.32 16.26 2.69
CA VAL A 137 -10.49 16.46 1.48
C VAL A 137 -11.02 15.58 0.36
N VAL A 138 -11.13 14.28 0.66
CA VAL A 138 -11.77 13.24 -0.16
C VAL A 138 -12.43 12.22 0.77
N PRO A 139 -13.34 11.35 0.29
CA PRO A 139 -13.88 10.28 1.13
C PRO A 139 -12.77 9.48 1.82
N GLY A 140 -12.84 9.38 3.15
CA GLY A 140 -11.85 8.71 3.99
C GLY A 140 -10.67 9.56 4.48
N VAL A 141 -10.51 10.81 4.02
CA VAL A 141 -9.43 11.72 4.43
C VAL A 141 -9.98 13.10 4.81
N LEU A 142 -9.57 13.64 5.96
CA LEU A 142 -9.90 14.99 6.41
C LEU A 142 -8.65 15.84 6.61
N MET A 143 -8.81 17.17 6.54
CA MET A 143 -7.79 18.14 6.93
C MET A 143 -7.80 18.29 8.45
N GLN A 144 -6.78 17.79 9.14
CA GLN A 144 -6.68 17.80 10.59
C GLN A 144 -6.14 19.13 11.11
N GLU A 145 -5.12 19.69 10.46
CA GLU A 145 -4.51 20.97 10.77
C GLU A 145 -4.01 21.60 9.47
N LYS A 146 -4.07 22.93 9.37
CA LYS A 146 -3.49 23.70 8.27
C LYS A 146 -2.75 24.91 8.82
N ARG A 147 -1.50 25.06 8.37
CA ARG A 147 -0.73 26.30 8.50
C ARG A 147 -0.33 26.75 7.10
N ASN A 148 -0.60 28.01 6.76
CA ASN A 148 -0.09 28.61 5.54
C ASN A 148 0.39 30.02 5.87
N ASP A 149 1.69 30.27 5.69
CA ASP A 149 2.34 31.56 5.94
C ASP A 149 2.27 32.48 4.68
N ASP A 150 1.17 32.41 3.92
CA ASP A 150 0.97 33.08 2.62
C ASP A 150 2.03 32.68 1.56
N GLU A 151 2.63 31.50 1.69
CA GLU A 151 3.56 30.95 0.68
C GLU A 151 2.79 30.26 -0.46
N ASN A 152 3.34 30.31 -1.67
CA ASN A 152 2.81 29.55 -2.80
C ASN A 152 3.00 28.04 -2.54
N THR A 153 1.92 27.25 -2.58
CA THR A 153 1.96 25.80 -2.35
C THR A 153 2.49 25.02 -3.56
N THR A 154 2.39 25.61 -4.75
CA THR A 154 2.69 24.95 -6.02
C THR A 154 4.17 24.60 -6.12
N GLY A 155 4.49 23.32 -5.95
CA GLY A 155 5.84 22.81 -6.16
C GLY A 155 6.82 23.11 -5.05
N LYS A 156 6.34 23.00 -3.82
CA LYS A 156 7.15 23.30 -2.65
C LYS A 156 7.25 22.14 -1.68
N LEU A 157 6.79 20.94 -2.04
CA LEU A 157 6.83 19.80 -1.12
C LEU A 157 8.30 19.40 -0.88
N SER A 158 8.72 19.46 0.39
CA SER A 158 10.10 19.15 0.80
C SER A 158 10.18 18.11 1.93
N CYS A 159 9.14 17.99 2.76
CA CYS A 159 9.07 16.99 3.81
C CYS A 159 7.70 16.32 3.88
N VAL A 160 7.71 15.01 4.14
CA VAL A 160 6.51 14.21 4.42
C VAL A 160 6.70 13.45 5.72
N ARG A 161 5.75 13.56 6.65
CA ARG A 161 5.73 12.75 7.87
C ARG A 161 4.49 11.88 7.92
N ILE A 162 4.69 10.61 8.25
CA ILE A 162 3.62 9.63 8.37
C ILE A 162 3.67 9.14 9.80
N ASN A 163 2.62 9.42 10.57
CA ASN A 163 2.49 8.95 11.95
C ASN A 163 1.27 8.04 12.05
N ILE A 164 1.45 6.85 12.61
CA ILE A 164 0.38 5.87 12.75
C ILE A 164 -0.10 5.94 14.19
N SER A 165 -1.31 6.47 14.40
CA SER A 165 -1.91 6.41 15.74
C SER A 165 -2.49 5.00 15.95
N ASP A 166 -2.07 4.35 17.03
CA ASP A 166 -2.64 3.08 17.52
C ASP A 166 -4.09 3.22 17.99
#